data_AF-H3C739-F1
#
_entry.id   AF-H3C739-F1
#
_cell.length_a   1.000
_cell.length_b   1.000
_cell.length_c   1.000
_cell.angle_alpha   90.00
_cell.angle_beta   90.00
_cell.angle_gamma   90.00
#
_symmetry.space_group_name_H-M   'P 1'
#
loop_
_entity.id
_entity.type
_entity.pdbx_description
1 polymer ?
#
loop_
_entity_poly.entity_id
_entity_poly.type
_entity_poly.pdbx_seq_one_letter_code
_entity_poly.pdbx_strand_id
1 'polypeptide(L)'
;MRERPQRPSFKRVALRQKELEKSTQWAQENDKTLRQIQESLAITDRHLTAYLTDHIDAQQIPQEAQKIHSELSSHDVTLGEMRKKKQDKEPPQRIMGQIDLTQKMLTDVWTKFRLFQKPANFEARLTECERTLNGVKGQAGMLEIGSVEHDVVQSQLEQCMKLYKVLSEVKGEVETVIKTGRQVVQRQQTEQPKELDDRVTALKLLYNQLGSQVTESKLALEKILKLSRKLRKELNGLTEWLATTDAELTKRSSVDGMPSDLEAELSWAQSIHDETERRQPQLQAVVDLAEALKALLRGHGSLVDDKVSLLRCNWIAVTSRAEEWLNLLLDYQRQMQKLDGGIEEVNGWIDGAEIKMNKMDSQGPNDAVLKVLRAELEMTRGKMEEVRALAQELMSARGENCQAQVRPKVEQLNQRYDAIAQRVTCGLTAASAKELEQYHSEAQIWLDLLEEEVKQGENLKEEDFQENKDCEEGAVKELLMKGENLQKRVPDEDKREQLRLKHNQLNSKYNTVKDLRLLRNRKALAIAPQWYQYKRKSHDLLA
;
A
#
# COMPACT_ATOMS: atom_id res chain seq x y z
N MET A 1 17.01 119.60 80.59
CA MET A 1 16.75 118.16 80.36
C MET A 1 17.46 117.75 79.08
N ARG A 2 18.41 116.81 79.15
CA ARG A 2 18.75 115.85 78.08
C ARG A 2 19.78 114.86 78.64
N GLU A 3 19.41 113.59 78.53
CA GLU A 3 19.97 112.46 79.24
C GLU A 3 21.39 112.11 78.79
N ARG A 4 22.25 111.76 79.75
CA ARG A 4 23.58 111.18 79.49
C ARG A 4 23.42 109.70 79.10
N PRO A 5 24.17 109.20 78.11
CA PRO A 5 24.12 107.78 77.74
C PRO A 5 24.82 106.93 78.81
N GLN A 6 24.16 105.85 79.23
CA GLN A 6 24.68 104.84 80.15
C GLN A 6 25.93 104.16 79.56
N ARG A 7 27.05 104.21 80.29
CA ARG A 7 28.25 103.41 80.01
C ARG A 7 27.94 101.91 80.21
N PRO A 8 28.36 101.02 79.31
CA PRO A 8 28.12 99.58 79.46
C PRO A 8 28.90 99.03 80.65
N SER A 9 28.22 98.22 81.48
CA SER A 9 28.76 97.55 82.67
C SER A 9 29.96 96.63 82.34
N PHE A 10 31.08 96.77 83.06
CA PHE A 10 32.27 95.90 82.96
C PHE A 10 31.94 94.40 83.09
N LYS A 11 30.90 94.01 83.84
CA LYS A 11 30.45 92.60 83.93
C LYS A 11 29.85 92.08 82.62
N ARG A 12 29.11 92.92 81.87
CA ARG A 12 28.59 92.56 80.53
C ARG A 12 29.73 92.40 79.52
N VAL A 13 30.75 93.25 79.59
CA VAL A 13 31.92 93.18 78.70
C VAL A 13 32.76 91.93 78.98
N ALA A 14 33.01 91.59 80.24
CA ALA A 14 33.76 90.37 80.61
C ALA A 14 33.01 89.07 80.29
N LEU A 15 31.67 89.02 80.46
CA LEU A 15 30.84 87.90 80.03
C LEU A 15 30.85 87.75 78.51
N ARG A 16 30.69 88.85 77.77
CA ARG A 16 30.76 88.88 76.30
C ARG A 16 32.14 88.44 75.80
N GLN A 17 33.22 88.85 76.46
CA GLN A 17 34.58 88.45 76.11
C GLN A 17 34.82 86.96 76.35
N LYS A 18 34.36 86.40 77.47
CA LYS A 18 34.44 84.97 77.77
C LYS A 18 33.57 84.12 76.83
N GLU A 19 32.42 84.64 76.40
CA GLU A 19 31.57 84.02 75.37
C GLU A 19 32.21 84.07 73.98
N LEU A 20 32.83 85.20 73.61
CA LEU A 20 33.57 85.35 72.35
C LEU A 20 34.84 84.48 72.32
N GLU A 21 35.57 84.36 73.42
CA GLU A 21 36.73 83.47 73.55
C GLU A 21 36.31 82.00 73.42
N LYS A 22 35.24 81.57 74.10
CA LYS A 22 34.67 80.23 73.94
C LYS A 22 34.16 79.99 72.52
N SER A 23 33.54 80.99 71.88
CA SER A 23 33.07 80.91 70.50
C SER A 23 34.23 80.82 69.50
N THR A 24 35.32 81.56 69.75
CA THR A 24 36.53 81.57 68.91
C THR A 24 37.32 80.27 69.06
N GLN A 25 37.52 79.77 70.29
CA GLN A 25 38.14 78.47 70.55
C GLN A 25 37.36 77.33 69.90
N TRP A 26 36.04 77.33 70.07
CA TRP A 26 35.17 76.35 69.44
C TRP A 26 35.19 76.44 67.90
N ALA A 27 35.28 77.66 67.35
CA ALA A 27 35.44 77.84 65.90
C ALA A 27 36.81 77.32 65.41
N GLN A 28 37.89 77.56 66.14
CA GLN A 28 39.24 77.06 65.81
C GLN A 28 39.32 75.54 65.91
N GLU A 29 38.72 74.93 66.94
CA GLU A 29 38.64 73.47 67.09
C GLU A 29 37.83 72.84 65.97
N ASN A 30 36.67 73.41 65.62
CA ASN A 30 35.87 72.95 64.48
C ASN A 30 36.60 73.14 63.13
N ASP A 31 37.36 74.21 62.95
CA ASP A 31 38.14 74.43 61.73
C ASP A 31 39.29 73.40 61.63
N LYS A 32 39.90 73.04 62.77
CA LYS A 32 40.90 71.98 62.87
C LYS A 32 40.31 70.60 62.56
N THR A 33 39.17 70.24 63.14
CA THR A 33 38.51 68.96 62.87
C THR A 33 38.03 68.89 61.41
N LEU A 34 37.49 69.98 60.85
CA LEU A 34 37.11 70.04 59.44
C LEU A 34 38.30 69.84 58.51
N ARG A 35 39.46 70.47 58.78
CA ARG A 35 40.67 70.23 57.99
C ARG A 35 41.17 68.79 58.07
N GLN A 36 41.13 68.18 59.27
CA GLN A 36 41.49 66.77 59.45
C GLN A 36 40.58 65.84 58.65
N ILE A 37 39.27 66.09 58.68
CA ILE A 37 38.28 65.33 57.88
C ILE A 37 38.55 65.55 56.39
N GLN A 38 38.75 66.79 55.94
CA GLN A 38 39.05 67.11 54.54
C GLN A 38 40.32 66.42 54.04
N GLU A 39 41.39 66.39 54.85
CA GLU A 39 42.64 65.72 54.52
C GLU A 39 42.47 64.20 54.43
N SER A 40 41.79 63.60 55.41
CA SER A 40 41.48 62.16 55.39
C SER A 40 40.61 61.80 54.19
N LEU A 41 39.54 62.57 53.90
CA LEU A 41 38.71 62.38 52.71
C LEU A 41 39.52 62.49 51.42
N ALA A 42 40.47 63.43 51.33
CA ALA A 42 41.33 63.55 50.16
C ALA A 42 42.29 62.35 49.99
N ILE A 43 42.76 61.75 51.08
CA ILE A 43 43.56 60.52 51.05
C ILE A 43 42.70 59.34 50.59
N THR A 44 41.53 59.15 51.21
CA THR A 44 40.57 58.10 50.83
C THR A 44 40.14 58.24 49.37
N ASP A 45 39.89 59.46 48.91
CA ASP A 45 39.53 59.75 47.51
C ASP A 45 40.63 59.33 46.54
N ARG A 46 41.89 59.62 46.85
CA ARG A 46 43.05 59.17 46.05
C ARG A 46 43.18 57.65 46.05
N HIS A 47 43.02 57.00 47.20
CA HIS A 47 43.09 55.54 47.29
C HIS A 47 41.97 54.88 46.47
N LEU A 48 40.72 55.34 46.63
CA LEU A 48 39.58 54.83 45.85
C LEU A 48 39.76 55.07 44.35
N THR A 49 40.29 56.23 43.96
CA THR A 49 40.58 56.53 42.55
C THR A 49 41.67 55.59 42.00
N ALA A 50 42.72 55.31 42.78
CA ALA A 50 43.75 54.35 42.40
C ALA A 50 43.17 52.93 42.25
N TYR A 51 42.40 52.46 43.24
CA TYR A 51 41.77 51.14 43.18
C TYR A 51 40.83 50.97 41.98
N LEU A 52 40.00 51.99 41.69
CA LEU A 52 39.11 51.98 40.52
C LEU A 52 39.90 51.95 39.20
N THR A 53 41.05 52.63 39.14
CA THR A 53 41.93 52.66 37.96
C THR A 53 42.63 51.31 37.76
N ASP A 54 43.06 50.68 38.85
CA ASP A 54 43.76 49.39 38.84
C ASP A 54 42.80 48.19 38.81
N HIS A 55 41.48 48.42 38.71
CA HIS A 55 40.43 47.39 38.73
C HIS A 55 40.47 46.51 39.99
N ILE A 56 40.74 47.12 41.15
CA ILE A 56 40.68 46.48 42.46
C ILE A 56 39.32 46.80 43.10
N ASP A 57 38.64 45.78 43.60
CA ASP A 57 37.33 45.92 44.26
C ASP A 57 37.37 45.60 45.77
N ALA A 58 36.27 45.91 46.46
CA ALA A 58 36.13 45.69 47.90
C ALA A 58 36.25 44.21 48.35
N GLN A 59 36.02 43.24 47.46
CA GLN A 59 36.17 41.82 47.78
C GLN A 59 37.64 41.38 47.76
N GLN A 60 38.46 42.03 46.94
CA GLN A 60 39.89 41.73 46.84
C GLN A 60 40.68 42.30 48.04
N ILE A 61 40.22 43.41 48.62
CA ILE A 61 40.85 44.07 49.79
C ILE A 61 39.82 44.34 50.91
N PRO A 62 39.26 43.30 51.54
CA PRO A 62 38.12 43.44 52.46
C PRO A 62 38.45 44.21 53.75
N GLN A 63 39.68 44.07 54.26
CA GLN A 63 40.11 44.77 55.47
C GLN A 63 40.19 46.29 55.24
N GLU A 64 40.75 46.71 54.11
CA GLU A 64 40.86 48.14 53.77
C GLU A 64 39.47 48.70 53.43
N ALA A 65 38.62 47.96 52.74
CA ALA A 65 37.24 48.35 52.48
C ALA A 65 36.44 48.58 53.77
N GLN A 66 36.62 47.72 54.78
CA GLN A 66 35.98 47.86 56.08
C GLN A 66 36.51 49.07 56.86
N LYS A 67 37.83 49.31 56.81
CA LYS A 67 38.46 50.49 57.41
C LYS A 67 37.92 51.78 56.78
N ILE A 68 37.94 51.88 55.45
CA ILE A 68 37.39 53.03 54.71
C ILE A 68 35.91 53.25 55.08
N HIS A 69 35.10 52.21 55.15
CA HIS A 69 33.70 52.32 55.56
C HIS A 69 33.53 52.89 56.97
N SER A 70 34.34 52.42 57.92
CA SER A 70 34.30 52.88 59.31
C SER A 70 34.73 54.35 59.45
N GLU A 71 35.76 54.76 58.71
CA GLU A 71 36.26 56.14 58.67
C GLU A 71 35.21 57.08 58.05
N LEU A 72 34.62 56.71 56.91
CA LEU A 72 33.56 57.49 56.27
C LEU A 72 32.32 57.62 57.15
N SER A 73 31.93 56.55 57.84
CA SER A 73 30.79 56.56 58.77
C SER A 73 31.08 57.43 60.00
N SER A 74 32.30 57.39 60.53
CA SER A 74 32.74 58.24 61.64
C SER A 74 32.74 59.72 61.25
N HIS A 75 33.24 60.06 60.05
CA HIS A 75 33.20 61.42 59.53
C HIS A 75 31.77 61.92 59.32
N ASP A 76 30.86 61.06 58.83
CA ASP A 76 29.44 61.41 58.67
C ASP A 76 28.77 61.77 60.00
N VAL A 77 28.98 60.96 61.05
CA VAL A 77 28.48 61.25 62.40
C VAL A 77 29.07 62.55 62.94
N THR A 78 30.37 62.76 62.78
CA THR A 78 31.08 63.93 63.31
C THR A 78 30.64 65.23 62.61
N LEU A 79 30.43 65.20 61.29
CA LEU A 79 29.86 66.32 60.53
C LEU A 79 28.41 66.58 60.90
N GLY A 80 27.60 65.54 61.09
CA GLY A 80 26.23 65.63 61.55
C GLY A 80 26.10 66.28 62.93
N GLU A 81 26.98 65.92 63.87
CA GLU A 81 27.05 66.56 65.19
C GLU A 81 27.48 68.03 65.12
N MET A 82 28.50 68.35 64.31
CA MET A 82 28.95 69.73 64.11
C MET A 82 27.85 70.61 63.51
N ARG A 83 27.03 70.05 62.63
CA ARG A 83 25.86 70.73 62.04
C ARG A 83 24.76 70.97 63.07
N LYS A 84 24.43 69.97 63.91
CA LYS A 84 23.44 70.11 65.00
C LYS A 84 23.88 71.13 66.06
N LYS A 85 25.12 71.02 66.56
CA LYS A 85 25.70 71.95 67.56
C LYS A 85 25.79 73.41 67.06
N LYS A 86 25.71 73.61 65.73
CA LYS A 86 25.68 74.94 65.06
C LYS A 86 24.28 75.51 64.88
N GLN A 87 23.24 74.69 64.88
CA GLN A 87 21.85 75.14 64.73
C GLN A 87 21.36 75.86 66.01
N ASP A 88 21.96 75.54 67.15
CA ASP A 88 21.64 76.12 68.46
C ASP A 88 22.30 77.50 68.71
N LYS A 89 23.14 78.03 67.80
CA LYS A 89 23.89 79.31 67.96
C LYS A 89 23.98 80.07 66.62
N GLU A 90 23.73 81.39 66.60
CA GLU A 90 23.89 82.25 65.40
C GLU A 90 25.28 82.05 64.74
N PRO A 91 25.37 81.51 63.51
CA PRO A 91 26.64 81.02 62.99
C PRO A 91 27.39 82.05 62.13
N PRO A 92 28.73 82.02 62.12
CA PRO A 92 29.53 82.66 61.08
C PRO A 92 29.32 81.95 59.73
N GLN A 93 28.84 82.66 58.71
CA GLN A 93 28.57 82.13 57.36
C GLN A 93 29.73 81.31 56.75
N ARG A 94 30.97 81.68 57.07
CA ARG A 94 32.19 81.02 56.59
C ARG A 94 32.31 79.55 56.99
N ILE A 95 31.98 79.19 58.24
CA ILE A 95 32.15 77.82 58.72
C ILE A 95 31.00 76.92 58.25
N MET A 96 29.82 77.49 57.99
CA MET A 96 28.72 76.76 57.36
C MET A 96 29.10 76.34 55.93
N GLY A 97 29.65 77.27 55.14
CA GLY A 97 30.14 76.96 53.80
C GLY A 97 31.24 75.89 53.77
N GLN A 98 32.13 75.87 54.78
CA GLN A 98 33.13 74.81 54.92
C GLN A 98 32.53 73.45 55.32
N ILE A 99 31.51 73.42 56.19
CA ILE A 99 30.79 72.18 56.49
C ILE A 99 30.11 71.66 55.23
N ASP A 100 29.38 72.50 54.51
CA ASP A 100 28.67 72.10 53.30
C ASP A 100 29.63 71.60 52.21
N LEU A 101 30.80 72.25 52.06
CA LEU A 101 31.87 71.77 51.18
C LEU A 101 32.40 70.40 51.61
N THR A 102 32.64 70.20 52.91
CA THR A 102 33.16 68.93 53.44
C THR A 102 32.11 67.82 53.34
N GLN A 103 30.83 68.15 53.53
CA GLN A 103 29.70 67.25 53.33
C GLN A 103 29.60 66.82 51.87
N LYS A 104 29.82 67.75 50.93
CA LYS A 104 29.90 67.46 49.50
C LYS A 104 31.07 66.52 49.20
N MET A 105 32.28 66.82 49.70
CA MET A 105 33.44 65.92 49.57
C MET A 105 33.13 64.52 50.10
N LEU A 106 32.53 64.43 51.30
CA LEU A 106 32.15 63.15 51.89
C LEU A 106 31.15 62.39 51.01
N THR A 107 30.17 63.08 50.41
CA THR A 107 29.20 62.49 49.48
C THR A 107 29.87 61.97 48.21
N ASP A 108 30.83 62.72 47.66
CA ASP A 108 31.61 62.33 46.49
C ASP A 108 32.48 61.09 46.80
N VAL A 109 33.15 61.07 47.96
CA VAL A 109 33.95 59.91 48.41
C VAL A 109 33.07 58.69 48.69
N TRP A 110 31.88 58.86 49.30
CA TRP A 110 30.90 57.77 49.46
C TRP A 110 30.43 57.22 48.11
N THR A 111 30.24 58.09 47.12
CA THR A 111 29.87 57.68 45.75
C THR A 111 30.97 56.82 45.13
N LYS A 112 32.23 57.25 45.23
CA LYS A 112 33.39 56.44 44.78
C LYS A 112 33.52 55.13 45.56
N PHE A 113 33.31 55.16 46.87
CA PHE A 113 33.34 53.95 47.71
C PHE A 113 32.27 52.95 47.27
N ARG A 114 31.08 53.42 46.89
CA ARG A 114 30.00 52.59 46.36
C ARG A 114 30.36 51.99 45.00
N LEU A 115 31.01 52.74 44.12
CA LEU A 115 31.52 52.23 42.83
C LEU A 115 32.62 51.18 43.03
N PHE A 116 33.51 51.39 43.99
CA PHE A 116 34.57 50.46 44.38
C PHE A 116 34.04 49.11 44.93
N GLN A 117 32.79 49.08 45.42
CA GLN A 117 32.16 47.84 45.86
C GLN A 117 31.59 46.99 44.69
N LYS A 118 31.50 47.52 43.46
CA LYS A 118 31.14 46.73 42.27
C LYS A 118 32.28 45.72 42.04
N PRO A 119 32.01 44.42 41.86
CA PRO A 119 33.06 43.45 41.54
C PRO A 119 33.78 43.85 40.25
N ALA A 120 35.10 43.90 40.27
CA ALA A 120 35.92 44.42 39.18
C ALA A 120 35.77 43.59 37.89
N ASN A 121 35.62 42.27 38.03
CA ASN A 121 35.44 41.35 36.91
C ASN A 121 33.99 41.27 36.39
N PHE A 122 33.03 41.98 37.01
CA PHE A 122 31.62 41.86 36.65
C PHE A 122 31.38 42.23 35.18
N GLU A 123 31.97 43.32 34.70
CA GLU A 123 31.78 43.80 33.34
C GLU A 123 32.32 42.80 32.29
N ALA A 124 33.49 42.24 32.57
CA ALA A 124 34.09 41.20 31.73
C ALA A 124 33.21 39.94 31.68
N ARG A 125 32.70 39.49 32.83
CA ARG A 125 31.80 38.33 32.94
C ARG A 125 30.47 38.57 32.22
N LEU A 126 29.88 39.75 32.35
CA LEU A 126 28.66 40.13 31.64
C LEU A 126 28.88 40.11 30.12
N THR A 127 29.96 40.72 29.66
CA THR A 127 30.30 40.76 28.22
C THR A 127 30.60 39.36 27.67
N GLU A 128 31.23 38.49 28.45
CA GLU A 128 31.46 37.08 28.08
C GLU A 128 30.16 36.30 27.90
N CYS A 129 29.22 36.46 28.85
CA CYS A 129 27.89 35.88 28.75
C CYS A 129 27.15 36.40 27.51
N GLU A 130 27.13 37.72 27.31
CA GLU A 130 26.50 38.34 26.13
C GLU A 130 27.11 37.80 24.83
N ARG A 131 28.44 37.70 24.74
CA ARG A 131 29.14 37.17 23.56
C ARG A 131 28.80 35.70 23.30
N THR A 132 28.82 34.87 24.35
CA THR A 132 28.52 33.44 24.25
C THR A 132 27.09 33.22 23.76
N LEU A 133 26.10 33.91 24.35
CA LEU A 133 24.70 33.78 23.93
C LEU A 133 24.46 34.31 22.52
N ASN A 134 25.12 35.40 22.13
CA ASN A 134 25.05 35.88 20.75
C ASN A 134 25.69 34.90 19.75
N GLY A 135 26.77 34.21 20.13
CA GLY A 135 27.35 33.13 19.34
C GLY A 135 26.37 31.97 19.14
N VAL A 136 25.69 31.54 20.21
CA VAL A 136 24.62 30.53 20.13
C VAL A 136 23.48 31.02 19.24
N LYS A 137 23.04 32.27 19.38
CA LYS A 137 21.98 32.88 18.56
C LYS A 137 22.34 32.88 17.07
N GLY A 138 23.58 33.20 16.71
CA GLY A 138 24.05 33.18 15.32
C GLY A 138 24.02 31.78 14.70
N GLN A 139 24.25 30.74 15.50
CA GLN A 139 24.18 29.35 15.06
C GLN A 139 22.77 28.74 15.17
N ALA A 140 21.89 29.31 15.98
CA ALA A 140 20.53 28.81 16.18
C ALA A 140 19.68 28.86 14.90
N GLY A 141 19.97 29.77 13.97
CA GLY A 141 19.35 29.79 12.64
C GLY A 141 19.65 28.54 11.79
N MET A 142 20.76 27.84 12.06
CA MET A 142 21.08 26.57 11.40
C MET A 142 20.27 25.38 11.92
N LEU A 143 19.51 25.56 13.00
CA LEU A 143 18.60 24.56 13.55
C LEU A 143 17.25 24.53 12.81
N GLU A 144 17.06 25.39 11.82
CA GLU A 144 15.85 25.37 10.99
C GLU A 144 15.80 24.05 10.20
N ILE A 145 14.67 23.37 10.33
CA ILE A 145 14.51 22.00 9.86
C ILE A 145 14.27 22.04 8.36
N GLY A 146 15.34 21.84 7.59
CA GLY A 146 15.37 21.96 6.12
C GLY A 146 15.20 20.64 5.35
N SER A 147 15.28 19.48 6.02
CA SER A 147 15.43 18.19 5.35
C SER A 147 14.83 17.03 6.14
N VAL A 148 14.53 15.95 5.41
CA VAL A 148 14.04 14.66 5.95
C VAL A 148 15.09 13.56 5.80
N GLU A 149 16.19 13.86 5.10
CA GLU A 149 17.29 12.93 4.89
C GLU A 149 18.04 12.68 6.20
N HIS A 150 18.23 11.40 6.51
CA HIS A 150 18.72 10.97 7.81
C HIS A 150 20.07 11.61 8.17
N ASP A 151 21.03 11.62 7.25
CA ASP A 151 22.37 12.16 7.51
C ASP A 151 22.33 13.67 7.81
N VAL A 152 21.44 14.40 7.13
CA VAL A 152 21.26 15.85 7.34
C VAL A 152 20.61 16.10 8.70
N VAL A 153 19.50 15.42 9.01
CA VAL A 153 18.80 15.57 10.29
C VAL A 153 19.69 15.14 11.46
N GLN A 154 20.51 14.10 11.29
CA GLN A 154 21.48 13.63 12.28
C GLN A 154 22.56 14.70 12.53
N SER A 155 23.12 15.29 11.48
CA SER A 155 24.09 16.39 11.59
C SER A 155 23.49 17.62 12.29
N GLN A 156 22.25 17.97 11.95
CA GLN A 156 21.52 19.05 12.62
C GLN A 156 21.30 18.76 14.12
N LEU A 157 20.96 17.52 14.48
CA LEU A 157 20.81 17.11 15.88
C LEU A 157 22.14 17.19 16.65
N GLU A 158 23.25 16.76 16.05
CA GLU A 158 24.58 16.88 16.64
C GLU A 158 24.95 18.33 16.89
N GLN A 159 24.66 19.23 15.93
CA GLN A 159 24.86 20.66 16.11
C GLN A 159 23.96 21.23 17.22
N CYS A 160 22.69 20.82 17.27
CA CYS A 160 21.76 21.19 18.35
C CYS A 160 22.28 20.77 19.73
N MET A 161 22.86 19.57 19.82
CA MET A 161 23.45 19.03 21.05
C MET A 161 24.70 19.82 21.48
N LYS A 162 25.51 20.31 20.54
CA LYS A 162 26.63 21.22 20.84
C LYS A 162 26.12 22.53 21.44
N LEU A 163 25.08 23.14 20.85
CA LEU A 163 24.48 24.36 21.37
C LEU A 163 23.85 24.16 22.76
N TYR A 164 23.18 23.02 22.96
CA TYR A 164 22.64 22.65 24.26
C TYR A 164 23.73 22.53 25.32
N LYS A 165 24.88 21.93 24.98
CA LYS A 165 26.04 21.84 25.88
C LYS A 165 26.58 23.22 26.26
N VAL A 166 26.77 24.12 25.29
CA VAL A 166 27.23 25.50 25.54
C VAL A 166 26.26 26.24 26.48
N LEU A 167 24.95 26.14 26.24
CA LEU A 167 23.94 26.75 27.11
C LEU A 167 23.97 26.17 28.54
N SER A 168 24.18 24.86 28.68
CA SER A 168 24.27 24.20 29.98
C SER A 168 25.52 24.63 30.76
N GLU A 169 26.66 24.82 30.07
CA GLU A 169 27.92 25.26 30.68
C GLU A 169 27.85 26.71 31.13
N VAL A 170 27.23 27.60 30.34
CA VAL A 170 27.11 29.03 30.67
C VAL A 170 25.99 29.34 31.68
N LYS A 171 25.10 28.38 31.97
CA LYS A 171 23.92 28.58 32.84
C LYS A 171 24.26 29.20 34.20
N GLY A 172 25.18 28.58 34.93
CA GLY A 172 25.53 29.04 36.28
C GLY A 172 26.20 30.42 36.28
N GLU A 173 26.95 30.71 35.21
CA GLU A 173 27.60 32.00 34.99
C GLU A 173 26.56 33.09 34.69
N VAL A 174 25.61 32.84 33.79
CA VAL A 174 24.48 33.73 33.49
C VAL A 174 23.63 34.00 34.73
N GLU A 175 23.29 32.98 35.51
CA GLU A 175 22.53 33.14 36.77
C GLU A 175 23.28 34.01 37.78
N THR A 176 24.60 33.82 37.91
CA THR A 176 25.46 34.61 38.80
C THR A 176 25.56 36.06 38.33
N VAL A 177 25.80 36.29 37.04
CA VAL A 177 25.86 37.64 36.45
C VAL A 177 24.53 38.36 36.63
N ILE A 178 23.38 37.70 36.40
CA ILE A 178 22.06 38.30 36.62
C ILE A 178 21.87 38.69 38.09
N LYS A 179 22.22 37.79 39.02
CA LYS A 179 22.09 38.04 40.47
C LYS A 179 22.98 39.20 40.91
N THR A 180 24.25 39.19 40.53
CA THR A 180 25.22 40.23 40.87
C THR A 180 24.84 41.57 40.23
N GLY A 181 24.43 41.57 38.96
CA GLY A 181 24.00 42.79 38.27
C GLY A 181 22.80 43.46 38.93
N ARG A 182 21.79 42.67 39.33
CA ARG A 182 20.64 43.16 40.12
C ARG A 182 21.06 43.73 41.48
N GLN A 183 22.03 43.09 42.16
CA GLN A 183 22.57 43.59 43.43
C GLN A 183 23.32 44.91 43.25
N VAL A 184 24.11 45.05 42.18
CA VAL A 184 24.85 46.29 41.84
C VAL A 184 23.86 47.44 41.60
N VAL A 185 22.77 47.21 40.86
CA VAL A 185 21.70 48.21 40.67
C VAL A 185 21.02 48.57 41.99
N GLN A 186 20.62 47.56 42.78
CA GLN A 186 19.93 47.76 44.06
C GLN A 186 20.77 48.55 45.07
N ARG A 187 22.07 48.27 45.14
CA ARG A 187 23.03 48.98 46.02
C ARG A 187 23.58 50.26 45.39
N GLN A 188 23.09 50.64 44.20
CA GLN A 188 23.50 51.82 43.44
C GLN A 188 25.02 51.86 43.12
N GLN A 189 25.67 50.70 43.02
CA GLN A 189 27.12 50.55 42.78
C GLN A 189 27.52 50.79 41.31
N THR A 190 26.69 51.52 40.55
CA THR A 190 26.91 51.90 39.15
C THR A 190 26.36 53.30 38.92
N GLU A 191 26.99 54.03 38.01
CA GLU A 191 26.51 55.36 37.56
C GLU A 191 25.34 55.22 36.58
N GLN A 192 25.19 54.06 35.95
CA GLN A 192 24.17 53.76 34.94
C GLN A 192 23.25 52.61 35.40
N PRO A 193 22.39 52.83 36.40
CA PRO A 193 21.56 51.76 36.98
C PRO A 193 20.50 51.23 36.02
N LYS A 194 19.89 52.09 35.19
CA LYS A 194 18.86 51.67 34.22
C LYS A 194 19.45 50.81 33.12
N GLU A 195 20.54 51.26 32.50
CA GLU A 195 21.21 50.53 31.42
C GLU A 195 21.69 49.15 31.87
N LEU A 196 22.26 49.05 33.08
CA LEU A 196 22.68 47.76 33.63
C LEU A 196 21.48 46.82 33.86
N ASP A 197 20.36 47.33 34.39
CA ASP A 197 19.15 46.52 34.58
C ASP A 197 18.57 46.03 33.25
N ASP A 198 18.56 46.89 32.22
CA ASP A 198 18.14 46.55 30.87
C ASP A 198 19.03 45.47 30.25
N ARG A 199 20.36 45.60 30.35
CA ARG A 199 21.31 44.59 29.86
C ARG A 199 21.15 43.24 30.55
N VAL A 200 21.03 43.23 31.89
CA VAL A 200 20.79 42.01 32.67
C VAL A 200 19.45 41.36 32.31
N THR A 201 18.42 42.17 32.08
CA THR A 201 17.10 41.69 31.64
C THR A 201 17.15 41.13 30.23
N ALA A 202 17.83 41.81 29.29
CA ALA A 202 18.03 41.33 27.93
C ALA A 202 18.82 40.00 27.91
N LEU A 203 19.87 39.88 28.72
CA LEU A 203 20.63 38.63 28.88
C LEU A 203 19.75 37.48 29.36
N LYS A 204 18.91 37.73 30.36
CA LYS A 204 17.95 36.74 30.88
C LYS A 204 16.95 36.30 29.82
N LEU A 205 16.37 37.25 29.09
CA LEU A 205 15.41 36.97 28.03
C LEU A 205 16.05 36.15 26.90
N LEU A 206 17.25 36.54 26.47
CA LEU A 206 18.00 35.85 25.43
C LEU A 206 18.34 34.41 25.85
N TYR A 207 18.85 34.20 27.06
CA TYR A 207 19.14 32.86 27.57
C TYR A 207 17.89 31.97 27.59
N ASN A 208 16.76 32.49 28.09
CA ASN A 208 15.51 31.74 28.14
C ASN A 208 14.96 31.42 26.75
N GLN A 209 15.02 32.37 25.82
CA GLN A 209 14.59 32.18 24.44
C GLN A 209 15.44 31.11 23.75
N LEU A 210 16.78 31.19 23.84
CA LEU A 210 17.68 30.20 23.26
C LEU A 210 17.50 28.82 23.91
N GLY A 211 17.29 28.78 25.24
CA GLY A 211 17.00 27.55 25.96
C GLY A 211 15.73 26.85 25.46
N SER A 212 14.63 27.58 25.28
CA SER A 212 13.39 27.05 24.69
C SER A 212 13.62 26.61 23.24
N GLN A 213 14.21 27.47 22.40
CA GLN A 213 14.43 27.18 20.98
C GLN A 213 15.30 25.93 20.77
N VAL A 214 16.43 25.80 21.47
CA VAL A 214 17.33 24.65 21.34
C VAL A 214 16.66 23.37 21.87
N THR A 215 15.89 23.46 22.96
CA THR A 215 15.17 22.30 23.52
C THR A 215 14.06 21.82 22.58
N GLU A 216 13.26 22.74 22.04
CA GLU A 216 12.21 22.44 21.06
C GLU A 216 12.80 21.88 19.76
N SER A 217 13.89 22.47 19.27
CA SER A 217 14.59 22.00 18.05
C SER A 217 15.13 20.59 18.26
N LYS A 218 15.76 20.31 19.42
CA LYS A 218 16.24 18.97 19.77
C LYS A 218 15.11 17.94 19.72
N LEU A 219 14.00 18.21 20.41
CA LEU A 219 12.85 17.29 20.46
C LEU A 219 12.24 17.07 19.07
N ALA A 220 12.14 18.13 18.26
CA ALA A 220 11.64 18.04 16.89
C ALA A 220 12.57 17.19 16.01
N LEU A 221 13.88 17.43 16.05
CA LEU A 221 14.89 16.68 15.29
C LEU A 221 14.91 15.20 15.69
N GLU A 222 14.89 14.87 17.00
CA GLU A 222 14.80 13.49 17.48
C GLU A 222 13.53 12.79 16.98
N LYS A 223 12.40 13.49 17.00
CA LYS A 223 11.12 12.96 16.50
C LYS A 223 11.14 12.75 14.99
N ILE A 224 11.68 13.71 14.21
CA ILE A 224 11.84 13.59 12.75
C ILE A 224 12.74 12.41 12.42
N LEU A 225 13.88 12.26 13.10
CA LEU A 225 14.82 11.17 12.87
C LEU A 225 14.16 9.80 13.12
N LYS A 226 13.36 9.69 14.19
CA LYS A 226 12.60 8.48 14.51
C LYS A 226 11.54 8.18 13.45
N LEU A 227 10.75 9.18 13.05
CA LEU A 227 9.68 9.01 12.07
C LEU A 227 10.24 8.75 10.66
N SER A 228 11.30 9.44 10.24
CA SER A 228 11.98 9.24 8.95
C SER A 228 12.54 7.82 8.82
N ARG A 229 13.17 7.29 9.88
CA ARG A 229 13.63 5.89 9.92
C ARG A 229 12.47 4.91 9.77
N LYS A 230 11.36 5.14 10.48
CA LYS A 230 10.18 4.26 10.40
C LYS A 230 9.54 4.33 9.02
N LEU A 231 9.33 5.53 8.48
CA LEU A 231 8.81 5.75 7.13
C LEU A 231 9.67 5.03 6.08
N ARG A 232 11.00 5.20 6.13
CA ARG A 232 11.92 4.53 5.20
C ARG A 232 11.80 3.01 5.27
N LYS A 233 11.68 2.44 6.47
CA LYS A 233 11.54 0.99 6.65
C LYS A 233 10.25 0.47 5.99
N GLU A 234 9.11 1.11 6.27
CA GLU A 234 7.82 0.72 5.70
C GLU A 234 7.78 0.95 4.18
N LEU A 235 8.28 2.10 3.70
CA LEU A 235 8.41 2.39 2.27
C LEU A 235 9.22 1.33 1.54
N ASN A 236 10.40 0.97 2.06
CA ASN A 236 11.27 -0.02 1.44
C ASN A 236 10.62 -1.41 1.43
N GLY A 237 10.00 -1.83 2.53
CA GLY A 237 9.34 -3.13 2.62
C GLY A 237 8.16 -3.28 1.66
N LEU A 238 7.39 -2.21 1.44
CA LEU A 238 6.32 -2.20 0.45
C LEU A 238 6.86 -2.13 -0.98
N THR A 239 7.88 -1.32 -1.22
CA THR A 239 8.50 -1.18 -2.56
C THR A 239 9.13 -2.49 -3.01
N GLU A 240 9.83 -3.19 -2.12
CA GLU A 240 10.44 -4.50 -2.41
C GLU A 240 9.36 -5.55 -2.72
N TRP A 241 8.30 -5.61 -1.91
CA TRP A 241 7.18 -6.52 -2.17
C TRP A 241 6.46 -6.21 -3.50
N LEU A 242 6.23 -4.93 -3.82
CA LEU A 242 5.65 -4.54 -5.10
C LEU A 242 6.55 -4.95 -6.26
N ALA A 243 7.86 -4.76 -6.14
CA ALA A 243 8.81 -5.13 -7.20
C ALA A 243 8.87 -6.65 -7.41
N THR A 244 8.84 -7.45 -6.35
CA THR A 244 8.83 -8.92 -6.47
C THR A 244 7.51 -9.43 -7.04
N THR A 245 6.37 -8.89 -6.58
CA THR A 245 5.05 -9.22 -7.14
C THR A 245 4.96 -8.82 -8.61
N ASP A 246 5.42 -7.63 -8.97
CA ASP A 246 5.39 -7.13 -10.36
C ASP A 246 6.25 -7.97 -11.31
N ALA A 247 7.44 -8.38 -10.87
CA ALA A 247 8.32 -9.24 -11.64
C ALA A 247 7.68 -10.62 -11.88
N GLU A 248 7.12 -11.23 -10.84
CA GLU A 248 6.47 -12.54 -10.95
C GLU A 248 5.18 -12.47 -11.78
N LEU A 249 4.38 -11.42 -11.61
CA LEU A 249 3.18 -11.16 -12.41
C LEU A 249 3.51 -10.98 -13.89
N THR A 250 4.58 -10.23 -14.20
CA THR A 250 5.06 -10.05 -15.58
C THR A 250 5.51 -11.37 -16.19
N LYS A 251 6.24 -12.19 -15.42
CA LYS A 251 6.67 -13.52 -15.87
C LYS A 251 5.49 -14.43 -16.16
N ARG A 252 4.49 -14.48 -15.28
CA ARG A 252 3.30 -15.34 -15.43
C ARG A 252 2.39 -14.89 -16.56
N SER A 253 2.15 -13.58 -16.68
CA SER A 253 1.32 -13.01 -17.75
C SER A 253 2.00 -12.94 -19.11
N SER A 254 3.32 -13.21 -19.20
CA SER A 254 4.04 -13.23 -20.48
C SER A 254 3.75 -14.46 -21.36
N VAL A 255 3.10 -15.48 -20.80
CA VAL A 255 2.68 -16.66 -21.55
C VAL A 255 1.58 -16.25 -22.54
N ASP A 256 1.74 -16.63 -23.81
CA ASP A 256 0.73 -16.35 -24.82
C ASP A 256 -0.54 -17.19 -24.57
N GLY A 257 -1.65 -16.52 -24.30
CA GLY A 257 -2.92 -17.14 -23.91
C GLY A 257 -2.96 -17.58 -22.44
N MET A 258 -3.68 -18.68 -22.18
CA MET A 258 -3.96 -19.15 -20.81
C MET A 258 -2.88 -20.10 -20.29
N PRO A 259 -2.55 -20.07 -18.98
CA PRO A 259 -1.58 -20.98 -18.39
C PRO A 259 -2.02 -22.45 -18.49
N SER A 260 -1.05 -23.35 -18.60
CA SER A 260 -1.29 -24.80 -18.67
C SER A 260 -1.77 -25.40 -17.34
N ASP A 261 -1.34 -24.83 -16.21
CA ASP A 261 -1.75 -25.22 -14.86
C ASP A 261 -2.58 -24.09 -14.23
N LEU A 262 -3.88 -24.11 -14.51
CA LEU A 262 -4.81 -23.08 -14.03
C LEU A 262 -4.91 -23.04 -12.50
N GLU A 263 -4.88 -24.20 -11.84
CA GLU A 263 -5.08 -24.29 -10.39
C GLU A 263 -3.89 -23.68 -9.64
N ALA A 264 -2.67 -23.97 -10.08
CA ALA A 264 -1.47 -23.37 -9.50
C ALA A 264 -1.45 -21.84 -9.68
N GLU A 265 -1.90 -21.34 -10.84
CA GLU A 265 -1.97 -19.90 -11.11
C GLU A 265 -3.06 -19.20 -10.31
N LEU A 266 -4.23 -19.82 -10.16
CA LEU A 266 -5.30 -19.31 -9.29
C LEU A 266 -4.85 -19.24 -7.83
N SER A 267 -4.22 -20.31 -7.32
CA SER A 267 -3.70 -20.34 -5.96
C SER A 267 -2.69 -19.23 -5.70
N TRP A 268 -1.77 -19.01 -6.66
CA TRP A 268 -0.81 -17.91 -6.58
C TRP A 268 -1.50 -16.54 -6.61
N ALA A 269 -2.40 -16.30 -7.57
CA ALA A 269 -3.09 -15.02 -7.72
C ALA A 269 -3.96 -14.68 -6.50
N GLN A 270 -4.65 -15.67 -5.93
CA GLN A 270 -5.40 -15.53 -4.68
C GLN A 270 -4.48 -15.22 -3.50
N SER A 271 -3.32 -15.88 -3.40
CA SER A 271 -2.34 -15.57 -2.36
C SER A 271 -1.81 -14.14 -2.46
N ILE A 272 -1.64 -13.59 -3.67
CA ILE A 272 -1.24 -12.19 -3.86
C ILE A 272 -2.38 -11.24 -3.47
N HIS A 273 -3.62 -11.58 -3.80
CA HIS A 273 -4.79 -10.82 -3.36
C HIS A 273 -4.89 -10.76 -1.82
N ASP A 274 -4.78 -11.90 -1.13
CA ASP A 274 -4.81 -11.98 0.32
C ASP A 274 -3.65 -11.20 0.98
N GLU A 275 -2.44 -11.27 0.39
CA GLU A 275 -1.29 -10.51 0.88
C GLU A 275 -1.45 -9.01 0.64
N THR A 276 -2.12 -8.60 -0.44
CA THR A 276 -2.47 -7.20 -0.72
C THR A 276 -3.38 -6.64 0.37
N GLU A 277 -4.45 -7.35 0.71
CA GLU A 277 -5.36 -6.99 1.81
C GLU A 277 -4.61 -6.91 3.16
N ARG A 278 -3.72 -7.87 3.43
CA ARG A 278 -2.90 -7.88 4.65
C ARG A 278 -1.92 -6.70 4.75
N ARG A 279 -1.43 -6.19 3.61
CA ARG A 279 -0.47 -5.08 3.54
C ARG A 279 -1.12 -3.70 3.45
N GLN A 280 -2.41 -3.61 3.19
CA GLN A 280 -3.13 -2.34 3.16
C GLN A 280 -2.95 -1.48 4.43
N PRO A 281 -2.93 -2.04 5.66
CA PRO A 281 -2.61 -1.27 6.87
C PRO A 281 -1.17 -0.71 6.90
N GLN A 282 -0.21 -1.39 6.26
CA GLN A 282 1.17 -0.88 6.14
C GLN A 282 1.23 0.33 5.21
N LEU A 283 0.46 0.30 4.11
CA LEU A 283 0.33 1.47 3.23
C LEU A 283 -0.29 2.65 3.97
N GLN A 284 -1.34 2.41 4.77
CA GLN A 284 -1.92 3.46 5.61
C GLN A 284 -0.91 3.99 6.63
N ALA A 285 -0.12 3.11 7.26
CA ALA A 285 0.93 3.52 8.18
C ALA A 285 2.00 4.41 7.52
N VAL A 286 2.38 4.15 6.26
CA VAL A 286 3.28 5.04 5.49
C VAL A 286 2.67 6.44 5.36
N VAL A 287 1.38 6.52 5.02
CA VAL A 287 0.65 7.80 4.87
C VAL A 287 0.62 8.56 6.19
N ASP A 288 0.27 7.88 7.29
CA ASP A 288 0.18 8.49 8.61
C ASP A 288 1.56 8.98 9.09
N LEU A 289 2.62 8.21 8.82
CA LEU A 289 4.00 8.59 9.12
C LEU A 289 4.45 9.80 8.30
N ALA A 290 4.06 9.86 7.03
CA ALA A 290 4.35 10.99 6.17
C ALA A 290 3.68 12.27 6.65
N GLU A 291 2.39 12.23 6.99
CA GLU A 291 1.66 13.37 7.56
C GLU A 291 2.25 13.81 8.91
N ALA A 292 2.62 12.86 9.77
CA ALA A 292 3.28 13.17 11.04
C ALA A 292 4.65 13.84 10.85
N LEU A 293 5.40 13.49 9.79
CA LEU A 293 6.64 14.16 9.42
C LEU A 293 6.40 15.56 8.86
N LYS A 294 5.43 15.73 7.96
CA LYS A 294 5.07 17.04 7.40
C LYS A 294 4.69 18.05 8.47
N ALA A 295 3.94 17.63 9.48
CA ALA A 295 3.55 18.47 10.61
C ALA A 295 4.77 19.03 11.39
N LEU A 296 5.92 18.34 11.36
CA LEU A 296 7.15 18.78 12.01
C LEU A 296 8.03 19.65 11.09
N LEU A 297 7.90 19.50 9.77
CA LEU A 297 8.73 20.16 8.75
C LEU A 297 8.26 21.57 8.37
N ARG A 298 7.17 22.08 8.97
CA ARG A 298 6.68 23.48 8.90
C ARG A 298 6.87 24.18 7.53
N GLY A 299 6.54 23.52 6.42
CA GLY A 299 6.62 24.10 5.07
C GLY A 299 7.47 23.31 4.06
N HIS A 300 8.28 22.33 4.49
CA HIS A 300 9.06 21.46 3.60
C HIS A 300 8.45 20.08 3.39
N GLY A 301 7.11 20.01 3.39
CA GLY A 301 6.37 18.74 3.29
C GLY A 301 6.51 18.03 1.94
N SER A 302 6.81 18.77 0.87
CA SER A 302 6.90 18.23 -0.50
C SER A 302 7.97 17.14 -0.67
N LEU A 303 9.05 17.19 0.11
CA LEU A 303 10.13 16.19 0.05
C LEU A 303 9.67 14.77 0.44
N VAL A 304 8.61 14.67 1.24
CA VAL A 304 8.02 13.39 1.64
C VAL A 304 6.97 12.95 0.63
N ASP A 305 6.30 13.91 -0.02
CA ASP A 305 5.19 13.66 -0.93
C ASP A 305 5.60 12.87 -2.17
N ASP A 306 6.73 13.19 -2.78
CA ASP A 306 7.15 12.52 -4.02
C ASP A 306 7.35 11.00 -3.81
N LYS A 307 8.01 10.62 -2.70
CA LYS A 307 8.28 9.21 -2.38
C LYS A 307 6.99 8.44 -2.03
N VAL A 308 6.10 9.07 -1.27
CA VAL A 308 4.82 8.45 -0.88
C VAL A 308 3.86 8.36 -2.06
N SER A 309 3.83 9.39 -2.91
CA SER A 309 3.00 9.41 -4.12
C SER A 309 3.45 8.35 -5.11
N LEU A 310 4.76 8.21 -5.33
CA LEU A 310 5.33 7.15 -6.17
C LEU A 310 4.95 5.76 -5.65
N LEU A 311 5.07 5.51 -4.33
CA LEU A 311 4.66 4.24 -3.76
C LEU A 311 3.16 3.97 -3.96
N ARG A 312 2.30 4.98 -3.76
CA ARG A 312 0.85 4.85 -3.98
C ARG A 312 0.52 4.53 -5.43
N CYS A 313 1.17 5.20 -6.39
CA CYS A 313 0.99 4.91 -7.81
C CYS A 313 1.42 3.48 -8.14
N ASN A 314 2.59 3.05 -7.66
CA ASN A 314 3.08 1.68 -7.87
C ASN A 314 2.17 0.64 -7.21
N TRP A 315 1.67 0.93 -6.01
CA TRP A 315 0.70 0.08 -5.33
C TRP A 315 -0.52 -0.14 -6.21
N ILE A 316 -1.18 0.93 -6.65
CA ILE A 316 -2.37 0.84 -7.50
C ILE A 316 -2.06 0.08 -8.79
N ALA A 317 -0.96 0.39 -9.47
CA ALA A 317 -0.61 -0.23 -10.74
C ALA A 317 -0.39 -1.75 -10.62
N VAL A 318 0.36 -2.19 -9.61
CA VAL A 318 0.67 -3.62 -9.42
C VAL A 318 -0.57 -4.38 -8.90
N THR A 319 -1.30 -3.82 -7.93
CA THR A 319 -2.45 -4.52 -7.33
C THR A 319 -3.63 -4.60 -8.30
N SER A 320 -3.89 -3.55 -9.09
CA SER A 320 -4.92 -3.60 -10.14
C SER A 320 -4.58 -4.63 -11.20
N ARG A 321 -3.33 -4.68 -11.67
CA ARG A 321 -2.90 -5.70 -12.64
C ARG A 321 -3.00 -7.11 -12.07
N ALA A 322 -2.67 -7.30 -10.79
CA ALA A 322 -2.82 -8.60 -10.12
C ALA A 322 -4.30 -9.01 -9.99
N GLU A 323 -5.18 -8.07 -9.68
CA GLU A 323 -6.63 -8.28 -9.61
C GLU A 323 -7.24 -8.57 -10.99
N GLU A 324 -6.83 -7.84 -12.02
CA GLU A 324 -7.22 -8.12 -13.42
C GLU A 324 -6.79 -9.53 -13.84
N TRP A 325 -5.57 -9.94 -13.49
CA TRP A 325 -5.09 -11.29 -13.74
C TRP A 325 -5.91 -12.36 -13.00
N LEU A 326 -6.20 -12.16 -11.72
CA LEU A 326 -7.05 -13.06 -10.94
C LEU A 326 -8.45 -13.18 -11.56
N ASN A 327 -9.07 -12.06 -11.93
CA ASN A 327 -10.40 -12.04 -12.55
C ASN A 327 -10.41 -12.76 -13.89
N LEU A 328 -9.35 -12.60 -14.69
CA LEU A 328 -9.19 -13.32 -15.96
C LEU A 328 -9.12 -14.84 -15.74
N LEU A 329 -8.37 -15.30 -14.74
CA LEU A 329 -8.25 -16.72 -14.38
C LEU A 329 -9.57 -17.29 -13.88
N LEU A 330 -10.29 -16.56 -13.03
CA LEU A 330 -11.61 -16.97 -12.51
C LEU A 330 -12.66 -17.07 -13.61
N ASP A 331 -12.68 -16.11 -14.54
CA ASP A 331 -13.57 -16.16 -15.70
C ASP A 331 -13.28 -17.39 -16.57
N TYR A 332 -12.00 -17.65 -16.85
CA TYR A 332 -11.61 -18.85 -17.59
C TYR A 332 -11.99 -20.15 -16.87
N GLN A 333 -11.75 -20.24 -15.55
CA GLN A 333 -12.16 -21.39 -14.75
C GLN A 333 -13.67 -21.63 -14.84
N ARG A 334 -14.47 -20.56 -14.74
CA ARG A 334 -15.93 -20.63 -14.85
C ARG A 334 -16.37 -21.11 -16.23
N GLN A 335 -15.77 -20.62 -17.31
CA GLN A 335 -16.11 -21.06 -18.67
C GLN A 335 -15.71 -22.52 -18.92
N MET A 336 -14.55 -22.95 -18.40
CA MET A 336 -14.11 -24.35 -18.46
C MET A 336 -15.06 -25.27 -17.69
N GLN A 337 -15.49 -24.89 -16.48
CA GLN A 337 -16.49 -25.64 -15.72
C GLN A 337 -17.84 -25.71 -16.43
N LYS A 338 -18.27 -24.62 -17.07
CA LYS A 338 -19.50 -24.60 -17.87
C LYS A 338 -19.39 -25.54 -19.07
N LEU A 339 -18.25 -25.57 -19.74
CA LEU A 339 -17.97 -26.49 -20.84
C LEU A 339 -18.00 -27.95 -20.34
N ASP A 340 -17.26 -28.26 -19.28
CA ASP A 340 -17.20 -29.61 -18.72
C ASP A 340 -18.59 -30.09 -18.27
N GLY A 341 -19.39 -29.25 -17.61
CA GLY A 341 -20.77 -29.57 -17.23
C GLY A 341 -21.69 -29.80 -18.44
N GLY A 342 -21.55 -29.00 -19.51
CA GLY A 342 -22.29 -29.23 -20.75
C GLY A 342 -21.88 -30.53 -21.46
N ILE A 343 -20.58 -30.87 -21.45
CA ILE A 343 -20.07 -32.14 -21.97
C ILE A 343 -20.61 -33.32 -21.17
N GLU A 344 -20.63 -33.24 -19.84
CA GLU A 344 -21.19 -34.27 -18.96
C GLU A 344 -22.68 -34.48 -19.21
N GLU A 345 -23.44 -33.39 -19.37
CA GLU A 345 -24.87 -33.48 -19.65
C GLU A 345 -25.17 -34.16 -21.00
N VAL A 346 -24.44 -33.77 -22.06
CA VAL A 346 -24.58 -34.42 -23.38
C VAL A 346 -24.14 -35.87 -23.32
N ASN A 347 -23.02 -36.20 -22.67
CA ASN A 347 -22.58 -37.59 -22.49
C ASN A 347 -23.60 -38.42 -21.71
N GLY A 348 -24.18 -37.89 -20.64
CA GLY A 348 -25.22 -38.59 -19.87
C GLY A 348 -26.45 -38.91 -20.72
N TRP A 349 -26.85 -37.99 -21.62
CA TRP A 349 -27.87 -38.29 -22.62
C TRP A 349 -27.42 -39.34 -23.64
N ILE A 350 -26.20 -39.25 -24.18
CA ILE A 350 -25.64 -40.23 -25.13
C ILE A 350 -25.67 -41.63 -24.51
N ASP A 351 -25.16 -41.79 -23.29
CA ASP A 351 -25.11 -43.08 -22.58
C ASP A 351 -26.53 -43.64 -22.38
N GLY A 352 -27.47 -42.80 -21.97
CA GLY A 352 -28.88 -43.17 -21.82
C GLY A 352 -29.53 -43.59 -23.15
N ALA A 353 -29.23 -42.88 -24.23
CA ALA A 353 -29.70 -43.18 -25.57
C ALA A 353 -29.09 -44.48 -26.10
N GLU A 354 -27.79 -44.69 -25.93
CA GLU A 354 -27.09 -45.92 -26.30
C GLU A 354 -27.70 -47.15 -25.61
N ILE A 355 -28.00 -47.06 -24.30
CA ILE A 355 -28.67 -48.15 -23.56
C ILE A 355 -30.06 -48.45 -24.16
N LYS A 356 -30.87 -47.42 -24.41
CA LYS A 356 -32.20 -47.59 -25.02
C LYS A 356 -32.10 -48.20 -26.43
N MET A 357 -31.14 -47.77 -27.24
CA MET A 357 -30.89 -48.29 -28.59
C MET A 357 -30.40 -49.76 -28.55
N ASN A 358 -29.45 -50.10 -27.68
CA ASN A 358 -28.95 -51.48 -27.55
C ASN A 358 -30.05 -52.45 -27.07
N LYS A 359 -30.97 -51.98 -26.22
CA LYS A 359 -32.16 -52.77 -25.82
C LYS A 359 -33.09 -53.01 -27.02
N MET A 360 -33.26 -52.01 -27.88
CA MET A 360 -34.07 -52.15 -29.09
C MET A 360 -33.44 -53.08 -30.12
N ASP A 361 -32.11 -53.04 -30.26
CA ASP A 361 -31.36 -53.95 -31.13
C ASP A 361 -31.51 -55.42 -30.69
N SER A 362 -31.72 -55.68 -29.39
CA SER A 362 -31.90 -57.05 -28.84
C SER A 362 -33.36 -57.51 -28.74
N GLN A 363 -34.30 -56.62 -28.44
CA GLN A 363 -35.71 -56.96 -28.19
C GLN A 363 -36.63 -56.71 -29.40
N GLY A 364 -36.14 -56.01 -30.43
CA GLY A 364 -36.91 -55.61 -31.60
C GLY A 364 -37.40 -54.15 -31.53
N PRO A 365 -38.03 -53.64 -32.60
CA PRO A 365 -38.33 -52.22 -32.75
C PRO A 365 -39.40 -51.74 -31.77
N ASN A 366 -39.15 -50.60 -31.13
CA ASN A 366 -40.08 -49.95 -30.21
C ASN A 366 -40.31 -48.49 -30.64
N ASP A 367 -41.38 -48.24 -31.39
CA ASP A 367 -41.68 -46.94 -31.98
C ASP A 367 -41.93 -45.84 -30.94
N ALA A 368 -42.50 -46.19 -29.77
CA ALA A 368 -42.71 -45.24 -28.68
C ALA A 368 -41.37 -44.75 -28.10
N VAL A 369 -40.43 -45.67 -27.87
CA VAL A 369 -39.08 -45.34 -27.40
C VAL A 369 -38.30 -44.55 -28.46
N LEU A 370 -38.40 -44.91 -29.74
CA LEU A 370 -37.76 -44.14 -30.83
C LEU A 370 -38.32 -42.73 -30.96
N LYS A 371 -39.63 -42.54 -30.82
CA LYS A 371 -40.25 -41.20 -30.84
C LYS A 371 -39.74 -40.33 -29.70
N VAL A 372 -39.65 -40.89 -28.49
CA VAL A 372 -39.08 -40.20 -27.32
C VAL A 372 -37.61 -39.86 -27.57
N LEU A 373 -36.81 -40.81 -28.04
CA LEU A 373 -35.39 -40.59 -28.36
C LEU A 373 -35.19 -39.51 -29.44
N ARG A 374 -36.05 -39.45 -30.45
CA ARG A 374 -36.00 -38.41 -31.49
C ARG A 374 -36.35 -37.03 -30.93
N ALA A 375 -37.33 -36.94 -30.04
CA ALA A 375 -37.66 -35.68 -29.36
C ALA A 375 -36.54 -35.24 -28.39
N GLU A 376 -35.96 -36.18 -27.63
CA GLU A 376 -34.80 -35.93 -26.77
C GLU A 376 -33.57 -35.49 -27.60
N LEU A 377 -33.32 -36.11 -28.77
CA LEU A 377 -32.24 -35.76 -29.68
C LEU A 377 -32.32 -34.30 -30.14
N GLU A 378 -33.52 -33.83 -30.53
CA GLU A 378 -33.72 -32.44 -30.94
C GLU A 378 -33.52 -31.44 -29.78
N MET A 379 -33.86 -31.81 -28.55
CA MET A 379 -33.55 -30.99 -27.38
C MET A 379 -32.03 -30.97 -27.09
N THR A 380 -31.37 -32.13 -27.15
CA THR A 380 -29.93 -32.22 -26.91
C THR A 380 -29.11 -31.57 -28.04
N ARG A 381 -29.68 -31.43 -29.26
CA ARG A 381 -29.06 -30.68 -30.37
C ARG A 381 -28.73 -29.24 -29.97
N GLY A 382 -29.66 -28.55 -29.32
CA GLY A 382 -29.43 -27.17 -28.85
C GLY A 382 -28.28 -27.09 -27.84
N LYS A 383 -28.24 -28.02 -26.87
CA LYS A 383 -27.13 -28.10 -25.90
C LYS A 383 -25.79 -28.41 -26.55
N MET A 384 -25.79 -29.29 -27.54
CA MET A 384 -24.58 -29.62 -28.31
C MET A 384 -24.06 -28.40 -29.08
N GLU A 385 -24.95 -27.58 -29.65
CA GLU A 385 -24.60 -26.31 -30.29
C GLU A 385 -24.03 -25.30 -29.29
N GLU A 386 -24.61 -25.18 -28.09
CA GLU A 386 -24.07 -24.34 -27.01
C GLU A 386 -22.67 -24.78 -26.57
N VAL A 387 -22.45 -26.09 -26.39
CA VAL A 387 -21.14 -26.67 -26.04
C VAL A 387 -20.12 -26.41 -27.15
N ARG A 388 -20.50 -26.59 -28.42
CA ARG A 388 -19.62 -26.30 -29.58
C ARG A 388 -19.27 -24.80 -29.66
N ALA A 389 -20.25 -23.93 -29.46
CA ALA A 389 -20.04 -22.49 -29.50
C ALA A 389 -19.06 -22.04 -28.40
N LEU A 390 -19.29 -22.50 -27.16
CA LEU A 390 -18.41 -22.19 -26.03
C LEU A 390 -16.99 -22.75 -26.23
N ALA A 391 -16.88 -23.99 -26.71
CA ALA A 391 -15.59 -24.59 -27.04
C ALA A 391 -14.83 -23.79 -28.11
N GLN A 392 -15.53 -23.37 -29.17
CA GLN A 392 -14.93 -22.57 -30.23
C GLN A 392 -14.45 -21.21 -29.72
N GLU A 393 -15.25 -20.54 -28.89
CA GLU A 393 -14.87 -19.29 -28.24
C GLU A 393 -13.60 -19.47 -27.40
N LEU A 394 -13.58 -20.46 -26.51
CA LEU A 394 -12.42 -20.79 -25.66
C LEU A 394 -11.16 -21.07 -26.48
N MET A 395 -11.26 -21.93 -27.51
CA MET A 395 -10.12 -22.26 -28.37
C MET A 395 -9.60 -21.07 -29.19
N SER A 396 -10.48 -20.12 -29.54
CA SER A 396 -10.09 -18.95 -30.33
C SER A 396 -9.51 -17.81 -29.50
N ALA A 397 -9.98 -17.62 -28.26
CA ALA A 397 -9.68 -16.46 -27.43
C ALA A 397 -8.60 -16.70 -26.37
N ARG A 398 -8.28 -17.95 -26.03
CA ARG A 398 -7.46 -18.30 -24.84
C ARG A 398 -6.14 -19.01 -25.17
N GLY A 399 -5.71 -19.00 -26.42
CA GLY A 399 -4.40 -19.49 -26.87
C GLY A 399 -4.24 -21.02 -26.95
N GLU A 400 -3.03 -21.46 -27.28
CA GLU A 400 -2.72 -22.86 -27.66
C GLU A 400 -2.94 -23.87 -26.53
N ASN A 401 -2.61 -23.51 -25.28
CA ASN A 401 -2.80 -24.41 -24.13
C ASN A 401 -4.28 -24.75 -23.90
N CYS A 402 -5.16 -23.74 -23.96
CA CYS A 402 -6.59 -23.94 -23.89
C CYS A 402 -7.07 -24.83 -25.04
N GLN A 403 -6.59 -24.56 -26.25
CA GLN A 403 -6.92 -25.36 -27.43
C GLN A 403 -6.53 -26.83 -27.26
N ALA A 404 -5.32 -27.11 -26.76
CA ALA A 404 -4.84 -28.47 -26.51
C ALA A 404 -5.70 -29.22 -25.48
N GLN A 405 -6.28 -28.52 -24.50
CA GLN A 405 -7.13 -29.11 -23.47
C GLN A 405 -8.58 -29.32 -23.94
N VAL A 406 -9.16 -28.35 -24.66
CA VAL A 406 -10.57 -28.34 -25.06
C VAL A 406 -10.83 -29.19 -26.30
N ARG A 407 -9.96 -29.12 -27.30
CA ARG A 407 -10.13 -29.78 -28.60
C ARG A 407 -10.38 -31.29 -28.51
N PRO A 408 -9.57 -32.11 -27.82
CA PRO A 408 -9.78 -33.56 -27.79
C PRO A 408 -11.11 -33.94 -27.11
N LYS A 409 -11.50 -33.21 -26.04
CA LYS A 409 -12.77 -33.45 -25.33
C LYS A 409 -13.97 -33.24 -26.25
N VAL A 410 -13.95 -32.15 -27.04
CA VAL A 410 -15.07 -31.77 -27.92
C VAL A 410 -15.09 -32.62 -29.18
N GLU A 411 -13.94 -32.98 -29.76
CA GLU A 411 -13.86 -33.91 -30.88
C GLU A 411 -14.41 -35.29 -30.49
N GLN A 412 -14.06 -35.80 -29.31
CA GLN A 412 -14.61 -37.05 -28.79
C GLN A 412 -16.12 -36.97 -28.59
N LEU A 413 -16.62 -35.89 -27.98
CA LEU A 413 -18.05 -35.69 -27.77
C LEU A 413 -18.81 -35.63 -29.12
N ASN A 414 -18.29 -34.90 -30.10
CA ASN A 414 -18.86 -34.80 -31.44
C ASN A 414 -19.01 -36.18 -32.09
N GLN A 415 -17.94 -36.99 -32.07
CA GLN A 415 -17.96 -38.34 -32.66
C GLN A 415 -19.02 -39.22 -32.00
N ARG A 416 -19.11 -39.21 -30.66
CA ARG A 416 -20.12 -39.99 -29.93
C ARG A 416 -21.54 -39.51 -30.22
N TYR A 417 -21.76 -38.19 -30.18
CA TYR A 417 -23.06 -37.58 -30.45
C TYR A 417 -23.54 -37.90 -31.87
N ASP A 418 -22.68 -37.74 -32.87
CA ASP A 418 -23.03 -38.01 -34.27
C ASP A 418 -23.34 -39.50 -34.49
N ALA A 419 -22.57 -40.39 -33.87
CA ALA A 419 -22.82 -41.84 -33.94
C ALA A 419 -24.20 -42.23 -33.37
N ILE A 420 -24.54 -41.74 -32.17
CA ILE A 420 -25.86 -42.05 -31.58
C ILE A 420 -27.00 -41.32 -32.29
N ALA A 421 -26.80 -40.09 -32.75
CA ALA A 421 -27.78 -39.33 -33.51
C ALA A 421 -28.13 -40.03 -34.83
N GLN A 422 -27.12 -40.54 -35.55
CA GLN A 422 -27.32 -41.37 -36.74
C GLN A 422 -28.09 -42.65 -36.40
N ARG A 423 -27.71 -43.37 -35.34
CA ARG A 423 -28.42 -44.59 -34.90
C ARG A 423 -29.88 -44.32 -34.56
N VAL A 424 -30.20 -43.25 -33.84
CA VAL A 424 -31.58 -42.87 -33.48
C VAL A 424 -32.39 -42.45 -34.71
N THR A 425 -31.76 -41.74 -35.64
CA THR A 425 -32.40 -41.30 -36.89
C THR A 425 -32.71 -42.50 -37.80
N CYS A 426 -31.74 -43.39 -38.00
CA CYS A 426 -31.85 -44.61 -38.81
C CYS A 426 -32.58 -45.77 -38.10
N GLY A 427 -32.94 -45.60 -36.82
CA GLY A 427 -33.54 -46.65 -35.99
C GLY A 427 -34.72 -47.34 -36.68
N LEU A 428 -34.70 -48.66 -36.67
CA LEU A 428 -35.69 -49.50 -37.35
C LEU A 428 -37.09 -49.27 -36.78
N THR A 429 -38.05 -48.92 -37.64
CA THR A 429 -39.46 -48.87 -37.26
C THR A 429 -40.08 -50.27 -37.38
N ALA A 430 -41.11 -50.53 -36.57
CA ALA A 430 -41.87 -51.76 -36.65
C ALA A 430 -42.45 -51.97 -38.06
N ALA A 431 -42.37 -53.20 -38.56
CA ALA A 431 -42.99 -53.56 -39.83
C ALA A 431 -44.51 -53.39 -39.73
N SER A 432 -45.11 -52.74 -40.74
CA SER A 432 -46.57 -52.59 -40.74
C SER A 432 -47.24 -53.93 -41.08
N ALA A 433 -48.47 -54.13 -40.60
CA ALA A 433 -49.25 -55.33 -40.95
C ALA A 433 -49.38 -55.51 -42.47
N LYS A 434 -49.59 -54.40 -43.19
CA LYS A 434 -49.67 -54.38 -44.66
C LYS A 434 -48.36 -54.79 -45.34
N GLU A 435 -47.22 -54.35 -44.82
CA GLU A 435 -45.89 -54.76 -45.34
C GLU A 435 -45.64 -56.25 -45.14
N LEU A 436 -46.05 -56.80 -44.00
CA LEU A 436 -45.91 -58.23 -43.70
C LEU A 436 -46.83 -59.08 -44.57
N GLU A 437 -48.11 -58.70 -44.68
CA GLU A 437 -49.06 -59.37 -45.58
C GLU A 437 -48.59 -59.34 -47.02
N GLN A 438 -48.09 -58.18 -47.47
CA GLN A 438 -47.54 -58.03 -48.82
C GLN A 438 -46.34 -58.96 -49.03
N TYR A 439 -45.37 -59.01 -48.10
CA TYR A 439 -44.25 -59.95 -48.19
C TYR A 439 -44.74 -61.41 -48.21
N HIS A 440 -45.67 -61.78 -47.33
CA HIS A 440 -46.19 -63.14 -47.28
C HIS A 440 -46.91 -63.52 -48.59
N SER A 441 -47.61 -62.59 -49.23
CA SER A 441 -48.25 -62.80 -50.54
C SER A 441 -47.22 -62.94 -51.67
N GLU A 442 -46.27 -62.02 -51.76
CA GLU A 442 -45.18 -62.04 -52.75
C GLU A 442 -44.34 -63.33 -52.61
N ALA A 443 -43.97 -63.68 -51.39
CA ALA A 443 -43.22 -64.90 -51.10
C ALA A 443 -44.02 -66.17 -51.43
N GLN A 444 -45.35 -66.16 -51.27
CA GLN A 444 -46.19 -67.31 -51.67
C GLN A 444 -46.20 -67.49 -53.18
N ILE A 445 -46.43 -66.41 -53.93
CA ILE A 445 -46.44 -66.44 -55.39
C ILE A 445 -45.12 -67.00 -55.92
N TRP A 446 -43.99 -66.52 -55.38
CA TRP A 446 -42.68 -67.04 -55.75
C TRP A 446 -42.45 -68.48 -55.31
N LEU A 447 -42.91 -68.88 -54.12
CA LEU A 447 -42.83 -70.27 -53.68
C LEU A 447 -43.56 -71.22 -54.64
N ASP A 448 -44.74 -70.83 -55.11
CA ASP A 448 -45.57 -71.63 -56.03
C ASP A 448 -44.90 -71.70 -57.42
N LEU A 449 -44.39 -70.58 -57.93
CA LEU A 449 -43.64 -70.53 -59.19
C LEU A 449 -42.37 -71.40 -59.15
N LEU A 450 -41.58 -71.27 -58.08
CA LEU A 450 -40.37 -72.08 -57.88
C LEU A 450 -40.72 -73.56 -57.71
N GLU A 451 -41.82 -73.90 -57.05
CA GLU A 451 -42.25 -75.29 -56.89
C GLU A 451 -42.69 -75.93 -58.20
N GLU A 452 -43.41 -75.20 -59.06
CA GLU A 452 -43.70 -75.67 -60.42
C GLU A 452 -42.42 -75.89 -61.24
N GLU A 453 -41.42 -75.04 -61.05
CA GLU A 453 -40.11 -75.23 -61.70
C GLU A 453 -39.34 -76.43 -61.13
N VAL A 454 -39.40 -76.67 -59.82
CA VAL A 454 -38.84 -77.89 -59.20
C VAL A 454 -39.51 -79.15 -59.77
N LYS A 455 -40.84 -79.15 -59.96
CA LYS A 455 -41.58 -80.29 -60.53
C LYS A 455 -41.15 -80.63 -61.95
N GLN A 456 -40.74 -79.64 -62.72
CA GLN A 456 -40.22 -79.86 -64.08
C GLN A 456 -38.85 -80.53 -64.06
N GLY A 457 -38.15 -80.52 -62.92
CA GLY A 457 -36.92 -81.25 -62.67
C GLY A 457 -35.78 -80.83 -63.61
N GLU A 458 -35.11 -81.81 -64.19
CA GLU A 458 -33.97 -81.59 -65.09
C GLU A 458 -34.35 -81.55 -66.57
N ASN A 459 -35.65 -81.40 -66.89
CA ASN A 459 -36.13 -81.37 -68.26
C ASN A 459 -35.73 -80.06 -68.93
N LEU A 460 -35.07 -80.16 -70.10
CA LEU A 460 -34.60 -79.00 -70.86
C LEU A 460 -35.78 -78.23 -71.46
N LYS A 461 -35.78 -76.91 -71.26
CA LYS A 461 -36.70 -75.98 -71.91
C LYS A 461 -35.99 -75.17 -72.99
N GLU A 462 -36.76 -74.59 -73.89
CA GLU A 462 -36.24 -73.68 -74.91
C GLU A 462 -35.53 -72.45 -74.31
N GLU A 463 -36.02 -71.96 -73.18
CA GLU A 463 -35.41 -70.89 -72.39
C GLU A 463 -34.02 -71.26 -71.85
N ASP A 464 -33.70 -72.56 -71.70
CA ASP A 464 -32.38 -73.02 -71.24
C ASP A 464 -31.27 -72.84 -72.27
N PHE A 465 -31.62 -72.51 -73.52
CA PHE A 465 -30.68 -72.21 -74.59
C PHE A 465 -30.47 -70.70 -74.81
N GLN A 466 -31.21 -69.83 -74.11
CA GLN A 466 -31.14 -68.37 -74.25
C GLN A 466 -30.12 -67.75 -73.28
N GLU A 467 -29.35 -66.75 -73.73
CA GLU A 467 -28.24 -66.15 -72.96
C GLU A 467 -28.67 -65.12 -71.88
N ASN A 468 -29.88 -64.56 -71.92
CA ASN A 468 -30.34 -63.55 -70.96
C ASN A 468 -31.33 -64.13 -69.93
N LYS A 469 -30.83 -64.53 -68.75
CA LYS A 469 -31.64 -65.12 -67.66
C LYS A 469 -31.70 -64.31 -66.35
N ASP A 470 -31.06 -63.16 -66.30
CA ASP A 470 -30.78 -62.49 -65.00
C ASP A 470 -31.97 -61.79 -64.34
N CYS A 471 -33.08 -61.57 -65.06
CA CYS A 471 -34.18 -60.73 -64.55
C CYS A 471 -34.98 -61.38 -63.40
N GLU A 472 -35.25 -62.68 -63.45
CA GLU A 472 -35.98 -63.37 -62.37
C GLU A 472 -35.11 -63.64 -61.14
N GLU A 473 -33.80 -63.79 -61.36
CA GLU A 473 -32.84 -64.06 -60.29
C GLU A 473 -32.68 -62.84 -59.37
N GLY A 474 -32.78 -61.63 -59.92
CA GLY A 474 -32.77 -60.37 -59.16
C GLY A 474 -33.99 -60.24 -58.24
N ALA A 475 -35.19 -60.50 -58.74
CA ALA A 475 -36.44 -60.30 -58.00
C ALA A 475 -36.56 -61.20 -56.75
N VAL A 476 -36.17 -62.47 -56.84
CA VAL A 476 -36.18 -63.38 -55.67
C VAL A 476 -35.11 -62.98 -54.66
N LYS A 477 -33.92 -62.55 -55.10
CA LYS A 477 -32.87 -62.06 -54.20
C LYS A 477 -33.31 -60.79 -53.46
N GLU A 478 -33.95 -59.84 -54.15
CA GLU A 478 -34.52 -58.65 -53.52
C GLU A 478 -35.60 -59.02 -52.48
N LEU A 479 -36.45 -60.00 -52.80
CA LEU A 479 -37.46 -60.48 -51.86
C LEU A 479 -36.83 -61.16 -50.64
N LEU A 480 -35.77 -61.95 -50.82
CA LEU A 480 -35.02 -62.53 -49.69
C LEU A 480 -34.43 -61.43 -48.79
N MET A 481 -33.77 -60.42 -49.38
CA MET A 481 -33.24 -59.28 -48.63
C MET A 481 -34.36 -58.51 -47.89
N LYS A 482 -35.53 -58.33 -48.52
CA LYS A 482 -36.72 -57.75 -47.91
C LYS A 482 -37.19 -58.59 -46.72
N GLY A 483 -37.17 -59.91 -46.85
CA GLY A 483 -37.52 -60.85 -45.78
C GLY A 483 -36.57 -60.80 -44.59
N GLU A 484 -35.26 -60.73 -44.82
CA GLU A 484 -34.25 -60.58 -43.76
C GLU A 484 -34.39 -59.24 -43.01
N ASN A 485 -34.69 -58.16 -43.73
CA ASN A 485 -34.95 -56.86 -43.11
C ASN A 485 -36.25 -56.88 -42.28
N LEU A 486 -37.33 -57.43 -42.83
CA LEU A 486 -38.61 -57.54 -42.13
C LEU A 486 -38.49 -58.38 -40.86
N GLN A 487 -37.71 -59.47 -40.87
CA GLN A 487 -37.46 -60.29 -39.67
C GLN A 487 -36.90 -59.48 -38.49
N LYS A 488 -36.05 -58.48 -38.76
CA LYS A 488 -35.50 -57.58 -37.74
C LYS A 488 -36.53 -56.54 -37.26
N ARG A 489 -37.59 -56.30 -38.04
CA ARG A 489 -38.62 -55.27 -37.80
C ARG A 489 -39.95 -55.80 -37.26
N VAL A 490 -40.15 -57.11 -37.16
CA VAL A 490 -41.39 -57.68 -36.60
C VAL A 490 -41.31 -57.73 -35.08
N PRO A 491 -42.16 -57.01 -34.32
CA PRO A 491 -42.11 -57.02 -32.86
C PRO A 491 -42.66 -58.32 -32.24
N ASP A 492 -43.64 -58.93 -32.89
CA ASP A 492 -44.33 -60.15 -32.45
C ASP A 492 -43.47 -61.40 -32.76
N GLU A 493 -43.16 -62.19 -31.73
CA GLU A 493 -42.25 -63.34 -31.84
C GLU A 493 -42.83 -64.45 -32.71
N ASP A 494 -44.14 -64.73 -32.60
CA ASP A 494 -44.81 -65.74 -33.39
C ASP A 494 -44.86 -65.36 -34.88
N LYS A 495 -45.21 -64.11 -35.18
CA LYS A 495 -45.21 -63.60 -36.56
C LYS A 495 -43.81 -63.53 -37.14
N ARG A 496 -42.80 -63.20 -36.32
CA ARG A 496 -41.39 -63.20 -36.73
C ARG A 496 -40.93 -64.61 -37.07
N GLU A 497 -41.31 -65.61 -36.28
CA GLU A 497 -40.98 -67.00 -36.55
C GLU A 497 -41.69 -67.52 -37.81
N GLN A 498 -42.97 -67.18 -38.01
CA GLN A 498 -43.69 -67.51 -39.25
C GLN A 498 -43.03 -66.87 -40.48
N LEU A 499 -42.62 -65.62 -40.38
CA LEU A 499 -41.87 -64.92 -41.42
C LEU A 499 -40.52 -65.61 -41.69
N ARG A 500 -39.79 -66.01 -40.64
CA ARG A 500 -38.51 -66.72 -40.73
C ARG A 500 -38.66 -68.07 -41.41
N LEU A 501 -39.68 -68.86 -41.03
CA LEU A 501 -39.98 -70.15 -41.65
C LEU A 501 -40.29 -69.98 -43.15
N LYS A 502 -41.16 -69.03 -43.49
CA LYS A 502 -41.52 -68.78 -44.89
C LYS A 502 -40.33 -68.28 -45.72
N HIS A 503 -39.51 -67.41 -45.13
CA HIS A 503 -38.27 -66.94 -45.74
C HIS A 503 -37.27 -68.10 -45.98
N ASN A 504 -37.08 -68.97 -44.99
CA ASN A 504 -36.20 -70.15 -45.12
C ASN A 504 -36.71 -71.13 -46.18
N GLN A 505 -38.04 -71.34 -46.25
CA GLN A 505 -38.66 -72.15 -47.30
C GLN A 505 -38.39 -71.56 -48.68
N LEU A 506 -38.59 -70.25 -48.84
CA LEU A 506 -38.32 -69.55 -50.11
C LEU A 506 -36.85 -69.66 -50.50
N ASN A 507 -35.93 -69.42 -49.56
CA ASN A 507 -34.49 -69.52 -49.80
C ASN A 507 -34.08 -70.95 -50.19
N SER A 508 -34.58 -71.97 -49.49
CA SER A 508 -34.29 -73.38 -49.78
C SER A 508 -34.80 -73.81 -51.17
N LYS A 509 -36.07 -73.49 -51.49
CA LYS A 509 -36.64 -73.77 -52.81
C LYS A 509 -35.89 -73.02 -53.91
N TYR A 510 -35.56 -71.75 -53.69
CA TYR A 510 -34.79 -70.95 -54.65
C TYR A 510 -33.41 -71.54 -54.93
N ASN A 511 -32.67 -71.97 -53.89
CA ASN A 511 -31.38 -72.63 -54.06
C ASN A 511 -31.52 -73.96 -54.82
N THR A 512 -32.58 -74.73 -54.54
CA THR A 512 -32.86 -75.99 -55.25
C THR A 512 -33.12 -75.73 -56.75
N VAL A 513 -33.95 -74.74 -57.07
CA VAL A 513 -34.21 -74.32 -58.47
C VAL A 513 -32.93 -73.80 -59.13
N LYS A 514 -32.11 -73.03 -58.41
CA LYS A 514 -30.82 -72.54 -58.91
C LYS A 514 -29.89 -73.70 -59.29
N ASP A 515 -29.79 -74.72 -58.46
CA ASP A 515 -28.99 -75.92 -58.75
C ASP A 515 -29.55 -76.69 -59.95
N LEU A 516 -30.87 -76.84 -60.04
CA LEU A 516 -31.53 -77.46 -61.20
C LEU A 516 -31.32 -76.66 -62.49
N ARG A 517 -31.40 -75.32 -62.44
CA ARG A 517 -31.11 -74.43 -63.57
C ARG A 517 -29.66 -74.58 -64.02
N LEU A 518 -28.70 -74.73 -63.11
CA LEU A 518 -27.30 -75.00 -63.42
C LEU A 518 -27.11 -76.37 -64.11
N LEU A 519 -27.77 -77.41 -63.59
CA LEU A 519 -27.75 -78.75 -64.21
C LEU A 519 -28.37 -78.74 -65.61
N ARG A 520 -29.53 -78.08 -65.77
CA ARG A 520 -30.17 -77.89 -67.08
C ARG A 520 -29.29 -77.10 -68.03
N ASN A 521 -28.65 -76.03 -67.59
CA ASN A 521 -27.73 -75.26 -68.43
C ASN A 521 -26.54 -76.12 -68.90
N ARG A 522 -25.93 -76.95 -68.02
CA ARG A 522 -24.90 -77.91 -68.42
C ARG A 522 -25.39 -78.90 -69.47
N LYS A 523 -26.60 -79.44 -69.30
CA LYS A 523 -27.24 -80.35 -70.26
C LYS A 523 -27.56 -79.64 -71.59
N ALA A 524 -28.06 -78.40 -71.53
CA ALA A 524 -28.37 -77.58 -72.69
C ALA A 524 -27.12 -77.28 -73.49
N LEU A 525 -26.03 -76.84 -72.85
CA LEU A 525 -24.73 -76.59 -73.49
C LEU A 525 -24.18 -77.85 -74.19
N ALA A 526 -24.38 -79.03 -73.62
CA ALA A 526 -23.94 -80.29 -74.21
C ALA A 526 -24.66 -80.62 -75.54
N ILE A 527 -25.91 -80.19 -75.72
CA ILE A 527 -26.71 -80.44 -76.93
C ILE A 527 -26.99 -79.18 -77.76
N ALA A 528 -26.50 -78.01 -77.33
CA ALA A 528 -26.75 -76.71 -77.95
C ALA A 528 -26.39 -76.67 -79.44
N PRO A 529 -25.26 -77.23 -79.91
CA PRO A 529 -24.93 -77.20 -81.34
C PRO A 529 -25.97 -77.94 -82.20
N GLN A 530 -26.51 -79.05 -81.69
CA GLN A 530 -27.51 -79.87 -82.38
C GLN A 530 -28.89 -79.19 -82.35
N TRP A 531 -29.23 -78.57 -81.21
CA TRP A 531 -30.47 -77.84 -81.04
C TRP A 531 -30.55 -76.60 -81.95
N TYR A 532 -29.46 -75.81 -82.05
CA TYR A 532 -29.39 -74.66 -82.96
C TYR A 532 -29.41 -75.07 -84.44
N GLN A 533 -28.78 -76.20 -84.80
CA GLN A 533 -28.88 -76.76 -86.16
C GLN A 533 -30.31 -77.21 -86.48
N TYR A 534 -31.00 -77.86 -85.55
CA TYR A 534 -32.40 -78.28 -85.72
C TYR A 534 -33.33 -77.06 -85.84
N LYS A 535 -33.13 -76.03 -85.00
CA LYS A 535 -33.91 -74.80 -85.04
C LYS A 535 -33.71 -74.04 -86.36
N ARG A 536 -32.48 -73.97 -86.90
CA ARG A 536 -32.21 -73.43 -88.25
C ARG A 536 -32.92 -74.22 -89.34
N LYS A 537 -32.77 -75.55 -89.38
CA LYS A 537 -33.43 -76.40 -90.39
C LYS A 537 -34.96 -76.32 -90.33
N SER A 538 -35.53 -76.18 -89.14
CA SER A 538 -36.97 -75.97 -88.94
C SER A 538 -37.41 -74.59 -89.44
N HIS A 539 -36.61 -73.55 -89.19
CA HIS A 539 -36.91 -72.20 -89.70
C HIS A 539 -36.79 -72.12 -91.22
N ASP A 540 -35.81 -72.82 -91.82
CA ASP A 540 -35.62 -72.94 -93.27
C ASP A 540 -36.70 -73.79 -93.96
N LEU A 541 -37.52 -74.55 -93.21
CA LEU A 541 -38.68 -75.32 -93.70
C LEU A 541 -40.01 -74.54 -93.57
N LEU A 542 -40.02 -73.44 -92.82
CA LEU A 542 -41.19 -72.60 -92.53
C LEU A 542 -41.08 -71.18 -93.12
N ALA A 543 -39.98 -70.87 -93.81
CA ALA A 543 -39.77 -69.69 -94.66
C ALA A 543 -39.78 -70.12 -96.13
#